data_AF-A0A8H6A1D4-F1
#
_entry.id   AF-A0A8H6A1D4-F1
#
_cell.length_a   1.000
_cell.length_b   1.000
_cell.length_c   1.000
_cell.angle_alpha   90.00
_cell.angle_beta   90.00
_cell.angle_gamma   90.00
#
_symmetry.space_group_name_H-M   'P 1'
#
loop_
_entity.id
_entity.type
_entity.pdbx_description
1 polymer ?
#
loop_
_entity_poly.entity_id
_entity_poly.type
_entity_poly.pdbx_seq_one_letter_code
_entity_poly.pdbx_strand_id
1 'polypeptide(L)'
;MTTQKAVIITEPKKIGLVTDRPIPALQDDYILVRTVSVGLNPTDWKHVAFLSPLPGVLVGCDYAGIVEAIGKDIKKPFKKGNCVCGFTHGANAVQPEDGAFAETKNNLKLALDYISLEASAKFCNKAIFSEGGEYSTLLDMKIEYTNVNNCFTLAYTTAGEAFNFGNIQFLAKLEDQAHSKKFIMIAESLLSEGKVKVHPPMVGKGGLKDVIEELQLLKEDKVSKEKLVYNIAKTLNI
;
A
#
# COMPACT_ATOMS: atom_id res chain seq x y z
N MET A 1 -24.57 22.64 4.79
CA MET A 1 -23.27 21.95 5.02
C MET A 1 -22.90 21.23 3.74
N THR A 2 -21.63 21.18 3.39
CA THR A 2 -21.16 20.39 2.24
C THR A 2 -21.16 18.91 2.61
N THR A 3 -21.70 18.06 1.74
CA THR A 3 -21.80 16.60 1.94
C THR A 3 -20.95 15.83 0.92
N GLN A 4 -20.76 14.54 1.17
CA GLN A 4 -20.00 13.60 0.36
C GLN A 4 -20.66 12.22 0.35
N LYS A 5 -20.34 11.41 -0.67
CA LYS A 5 -20.69 10.00 -0.67
C LYS A 5 -19.71 9.23 0.20
N ALA A 6 -20.20 8.23 0.92
CA ALA A 6 -19.36 7.42 1.80
C ALA A 6 -19.93 6.03 1.99
N VAL A 7 -19.06 5.05 2.28
CA VAL A 7 -19.49 3.75 2.78
C VAL A 7 -19.40 3.79 4.31
N ILE A 8 -20.53 3.56 4.96
CA ILE A 8 -20.62 3.58 6.42
C ILE A 8 -21.18 2.24 6.93
N ILE A 9 -21.02 1.99 8.22
CA ILE A 9 -21.81 0.99 8.92
C ILE A 9 -23.25 1.51 8.99
N THR A 10 -24.20 0.81 8.37
CA THR A 10 -25.63 1.19 8.41
C THR A 10 -26.36 0.49 9.55
N GLU A 11 -25.94 -0.74 9.87
CA GLU A 11 -26.43 -1.59 10.95
C GLU A 11 -25.25 -2.42 11.45
N PRO A 12 -25.28 -2.98 12.68
CA PRO A 12 -24.21 -3.85 13.16
C PRO A 12 -23.84 -4.92 12.13
N LYS A 13 -22.55 -4.97 11.77
CA LYS A 13 -21.97 -5.90 10.78
C LYS A 13 -22.43 -5.70 9.32
N LYS A 14 -23.08 -4.58 9.01
CA LYS A 14 -23.59 -4.26 7.68
C LYS A 14 -23.12 -2.88 7.26
N ILE A 15 -22.62 -2.79 6.03
CA ILE A 15 -22.22 -1.52 5.41
C ILE A 15 -23.19 -1.12 4.32
N GLY A 16 -23.27 0.19 4.07
CA GLY A 16 -24.06 0.76 3.00
C GLY A 16 -23.46 2.06 2.48
N LEU A 17 -23.76 2.36 1.22
CA LEU A 17 -23.41 3.62 0.58
C LEU A 17 -24.43 4.69 1.00
N VAL A 18 -23.94 5.79 1.54
CA VAL A 18 -24.71 7.03 1.78
C VAL A 18 -24.23 8.12 0.83
N THR A 19 -25.10 9.07 0.50
CA THR A 19 -24.82 10.13 -0.49
C THR A 19 -24.80 11.54 0.10
N ASP A 20 -25.10 11.67 1.38
CA ASP A 20 -25.35 12.91 2.10
C ASP A 20 -24.54 13.03 3.40
N ARG A 21 -23.46 12.23 3.55
CA ARG A 21 -22.60 12.29 4.73
C ARG A 21 -21.92 13.65 4.82
N PRO A 22 -21.90 14.34 5.97
CA PRO A 22 -21.14 15.58 6.14
C PRO A 22 -19.64 15.37 5.87
N ILE A 23 -18.98 16.40 5.33
CA ILE A 23 -17.51 16.46 5.33
C ILE A 23 -17.04 16.68 6.78
N PRO A 24 -16.07 15.89 7.28
CA PRO A 24 -15.59 16.00 8.65
C PRO A 24 -14.96 17.37 8.93
N ALA A 25 -15.07 17.82 10.17
CA ALA A 25 -14.42 19.05 10.60
C ALA A 25 -12.90 18.84 10.70
N LEU A 26 -12.13 19.85 10.26
CA LEU A 26 -10.68 19.80 10.39
C LEU A 26 -10.28 19.93 11.86
N GLN A 27 -9.62 18.90 12.40
CA GLN A 27 -8.98 18.95 13.72
C GLN A 27 -7.61 19.64 13.64
N ASP A 28 -7.16 20.22 14.76
CA ASP A 28 -5.96 21.04 14.82
C ASP A 28 -4.66 20.27 14.49
N ASP A 29 -4.60 18.99 14.82
CA ASP A 29 -3.47 18.08 14.60
C ASP A 29 -3.65 17.12 13.42
N TYR A 30 -4.67 17.38 12.57
CA TYR A 30 -4.98 16.56 11.40
C TYR A 30 -4.69 17.30 10.10
N ILE A 31 -4.64 16.54 9.00
CA ILE A 31 -4.84 17.07 7.66
C ILE A 31 -6.21 16.58 7.16
N LEU A 32 -6.98 17.46 6.54
CA LEU A 32 -8.18 17.04 5.82
C LEU A 32 -7.76 16.59 4.43
N VAL A 33 -7.94 15.30 4.15
CA VAL A 33 -7.61 14.74 2.84
C VAL A 33 -8.88 14.55 2.04
N ARG A 34 -8.84 15.12 0.84
CA ARG A 34 -9.77 14.85 -0.23
C ARG A 34 -9.43 13.49 -0.84
N THR A 35 -10.03 12.42 -0.31
CA THR A 35 -9.81 11.04 -0.76
C THR A 35 -10.27 10.84 -2.20
N VAL A 36 -9.40 10.23 -3.01
CA VAL A 36 -9.68 9.94 -4.41
C VAL A 36 -9.73 8.45 -4.69
N SER A 37 -8.82 7.67 -4.12
CA SER A 37 -8.83 6.22 -4.22
C SER A 37 -8.69 5.58 -2.86
N VAL A 38 -9.19 4.37 -2.75
CA VAL A 38 -9.17 3.58 -1.52
C VAL A 38 -8.68 2.16 -1.81
N GLY A 39 -7.87 1.63 -0.91
CA GLY A 39 -7.42 0.25 -0.94
C GLY A 39 -8.37 -0.65 -0.17
N LEU A 40 -8.67 -1.84 -0.72
CA LEU A 40 -9.44 -2.88 -0.05
C LEU A 40 -8.50 -3.94 0.51
N ASN A 41 -8.62 -4.21 1.80
CA ASN A 41 -7.78 -5.13 2.53
C ASN A 41 -8.62 -6.08 3.40
N PRO A 42 -8.05 -7.22 3.84
CA PRO A 42 -8.73 -8.10 4.80
C PRO A 42 -9.11 -7.39 6.11
N THR A 43 -8.44 -6.29 6.46
CA THR A 43 -8.77 -5.53 7.66
C THR A 43 -10.15 -4.87 7.56
N ASP A 44 -10.58 -4.40 6.38
CA ASP A 44 -11.82 -3.63 6.25
C ASP A 44 -13.05 -4.48 6.56
N TRP A 45 -13.14 -5.69 6.00
CA TRP A 45 -14.25 -6.60 6.30
C TRP A 45 -14.18 -7.13 7.74
N LYS A 46 -12.98 -7.30 8.31
CA LYS A 46 -12.82 -7.73 9.71
C LYS A 46 -13.29 -6.66 10.68
N HIS A 47 -13.00 -5.39 10.41
CA HIS A 47 -13.53 -4.27 11.18
C HIS A 47 -15.06 -4.27 11.14
N VAL A 48 -15.66 -4.44 9.95
CA VAL A 48 -17.11 -4.56 9.82
C VAL A 48 -17.66 -5.79 10.55
N ALA A 49 -17.00 -6.95 10.48
CA ALA A 49 -17.51 -8.19 11.07
C ALA A 49 -17.38 -8.24 12.61
N PHE A 50 -16.30 -7.68 13.15
CA PHE A 50 -15.88 -7.89 14.54
C PHE A 50 -15.81 -6.62 15.38
N LEU A 51 -15.66 -5.45 14.76
CA LEU A 51 -15.44 -4.15 15.43
C LEU A 51 -16.53 -3.12 15.10
N SER A 52 -17.69 -3.57 14.60
CA SER A 52 -18.77 -2.73 14.06
C SER A 52 -19.98 -2.63 14.99
N PRO A 53 -19.87 -1.94 16.14
CA PRO A 53 -20.99 -1.83 17.07
C PRO A 53 -22.00 -0.75 16.67
N LEU A 54 -21.60 0.29 15.94
CA LEU A 54 -22.38 1.54 15.82
C LEU A 54 -22.67 1.93 14.35
N PRO A 55 -23.96 2.12 13.99
CA PRO A 55 -24.36 2.79 12.76
C PRO A 55 -23.76 4.21 12.64
N GLY A 56 -23.52 4.65 11.41
CA GLY A 56 -23.00 5.99 11.11
C GLY A 56 -21.48 6.07 11.02
N VAL A 57 -20.74 5.03 11.39
CA VAL A 57 -19.27 5.03 11.39
C VAL A 57 -18.73 4.79 9.98
N LEU A 58 -17.75 5.59 9.55
CA LEU A 58 -17.09 5.48 8.24
C LEU A 58 -16.14 4.26 8.20
N VAL A 59 -16.09 3.55 7.07
CA VAL A 59 -15.21 2.38 6.90
C VAL A 59 -14.02 2.67 5.99
N GLY A 60 -13.08 1.73 5.91
CA GLY A 60 -11.91 1.81 5.04
C GLY A 60 -10.66 2.29 5.76
N CYS A 61 -9.54 1.61 5.54
CA CYS A 61 -8.27 1.97 6.17
C CYS A 61 -7.36 2.75 5.22
N ASP A 62 -7.21 2.30 3.98
CA ASP A 62 -6.17 2.84 3.08
C ASP A 62 -6.75 3.82 2.08
N TYR A 63 -6.06 4.96 1.93
CA TYR A 63 -6.45 6.00 0.98
C TYR A 63 -5.25 6.57 0.23
N ALA A 64 -5.56 7.16 -0.92
CA ALA A 64 -4.74 8.17 -1.53
C ALA A 64 -5.60 9.34 -2.00
N GLY A 65 -5.09 10.56 -1.85
CA GLY A 65 -5.87 11.78 -2.02
C GLY A 65 -5.04 13.05 -2.02
N ILE A 66 -5.72 14.18 -1.84
CA ILE A 66 -5.12 15.53 -1.86
C ILE A 66 -5.39 16.23 -0.54
N VAL A 67 -4.38 16.91 0.01
CA VAL A 67 -4.54 17.79 1.17
C VAL A 67 -5.48 18.95 0.82
N GLU A 68 -6.65 19.00 1.45
CA GLU A 68 -7.65 20.06 1.27
C GLU A 68 -7.49 21.17 2.30
N ALA A 69 -7.13 20.79 3.54
CA ALA A 69 -6.84 21.70 4.64
C ALA A 69 -5.84 21.07 5.62
N ILE A 70 -5.16 21.92 6.39
CA ILE A 70 -4.10 21.53 7.33
C ILE A 70 -4.43 22.16 8.68
N GLY A 71 -4.48 21.33 9.73
CA GLY A 71 -4.69 21.79 11.09
C GLY A 71 -3.52 22.64 11.59
N LYS A 72 -3.80 23.58 12.50
CA LYS A 72 -2.83 24.59 12.97
C LYS A 72 -1.62 24.00 13.72
N ASP A 73 -1.75 22.80 14.26
CA ASP A 73 -0.71 22.12 15.05
C ASP A 73 0.21 21.24 14.18
N ILE A 74 -0.12 21.02 12.90
CA ILE A 74 0.75 20.33 11.95
C ILE A 74 1.99 21.16 11.64
N LYS A 75 3.17 20.65 12.02
CA LYS A 75 4.47 21.29 11.73
C LYS A 75 5.19 20.70 10.51
N LYS A 76 4.71 19.56 10.00
CA LYS A 76 5.22 18.96 8.77
C LYS A 76 4.90 19.88 7.58
N PRO A 77 5.77 19.98 6.56
CA PRO A 77 5.66 20.96 5.48
C PRO A 77 4.59 20.58 4.42
N PHE A 78 3.41 20.14 4.86
CA PHE A 78 2.28 19.92 3.99
C PHE A 78 1.76 21.24 3.44
N LYS A 79 1.24 21.21 2.21
CA LYS A 79 0.55 22.32 1.57
C LYS A 79 -0.77 21.82 1.01
N LYS A 80 -1.79 22.69 1.04
CA LYS A 80 -3.03 22.45 0.29
C LYS A 80 -2.68 22.13 -1.16
N GLY A 81 -3.28 21.08 -1.71
CA GLY A 81 -2.97 20.58 -3.06
C GLY A 81 -1.86 19.53 -3.13
N ASN A 82 -1.12 19.28 -2.04
CA ASN A 82 -0.19 18.15 -1.99
C ASN A 82 -0.94 16.83 -2.09
N CYS A 83 -0.34 15.88 -2.80
CA CYS A 83 -0.85 14.53 -2.89
C CYS A 83 -0.24 13.68 -1.78
N VAL A 84 -1.10 12.92 -1.12
CA VAL A 84 -0.75 12.10 0.03
C VAL A 84 -1.42 10.75 -0.10
N CYS A 85 -0.73 9.71 0.36
CA CYS A 85 -1.32 8.41 0.62
C CYS A 85 -1.05 8.05 2.08
N GLY A 86 -1.87 7.17 2.63
CA GLY A 86 -1.73 6.74 4.00
C GLY A 86 -2.82 5.78 4.42
N PHE A 87 -2.85 5.53 5.71
CA PHE A 87 -3.88 4.72 6.35
C PHE A 87 -4.54 5.52 7.46
N THR A 88 -5.79 5.16 7.78
CA THR A 88 -6.57 5.66 8.91
C THR A 88 -7.26 4.48 9.60
N HIS A 89 -7.82 4.71 10.79
CA HIS A 89 -8.59 3.70 11.50
C HIS A 89 -9.99 3.59 10.88
N GLY A 90 -10.21 2.60 10.00
CA GLY A 90 -11.56 2.30 9.51
C GLY A 90 -12.47 1.78 10.64
N ALA A 91 -13.76 2.11 10.59
CA ALA A 91 -14.75 1.69 11.59
C ALA A 91 -14.45 2.11 13.04
N ASN A 92 -13.85 3.29 13.26
CA ASN A 92 -13.55 3.79 14.60
C ASN A 92 -14.83 4.25 15.32
N ALA A 93 -15.30 3.47 16.30
CA ALA A 93 -16.51 3.81 17.07
C ALA A 93 -16.34 5.05 17.96
N VAL A 94 -15.11 5.41 18.35
CA VAL A 94 -14.82 6.57 19.20
C VAL A 94 -14.67 7.85 18.39
N GLN A 95 -14.24 7.74 17.12
CA GLN A 95 -14.17 8.83 16.15
C GLN A 95 -14.89 8.41 14.86
N PRO A 96 -16.23 8.53 14.79
CA PRO A 96 -17.02 8.00 13.67
C PRO A 96 -16.71 8.61 12.31
N GLU A 97 -15.99 9.73 12.30
CA GLU A 97 -15.50 10.44 11.11
C GLU A 97 -14.24 9.81 10.50
N ASP A 98 -13.49 8.98 11.25
CA ASP A 98 -12.34 8.26 10.74
C ASP A 98 -12.76 7.18 9.73
N GLY A 99 -12.05 7.11 8.62
CA GLY A 99 -12.23 6.10 7.58
C GLY A 99 -11.87 6.64 6.20
N ALA A 100 -11.48 5.74 5.31
CA ALA A 100 -10.99 6.09 3.98
C ALA A 100 -12.10 6.12 2.92
N PHE A 101 -13.21 5.38 3.09
CA PHE A 101 -14.20 5.14 2.02
C PHE A 101 -15.19 6.30 1.86
N ALA A 102 -14.67 7.49 1.55
CA ALA A 102 -15.44 8.68 1.21
C ALA A 102 -14.95 9.27 -0.13
N GLU A 103 -15.89 9.61 -1.02
CA GLU A 103 -15.59 10.13 -2.35
C GLU A 103 -15.40 11.64 -2.32
N THR A 104 -14.34 12.17 -2.96
CA THR A 104 -14.20 13.62 -3.10
C THR A 104 -13.56 14.10 -4.42
N LYS A 105 -14.01 13.54 -5.56
CA LYS A 105 -13.86 14.09 -6.94
C LYS A 105 -12.53 13.83 -7.67
N ASN A 106 -12.14 12.57 -7.90
CA ASN A 106 -11.25 12.14 -9.00
C ASN A 106 -9.96 12.97 -9.26
N ASN A 107 -9.13 13.24 -8.24
CA ASN A 107 -7.86 13.98 -8.39
C ASN A 107 -6.63 13.21 -7.83
N LEU A 108 -6.57 11.89 -7.95
CA LEU A 108 -5.51 11.08 -7.36
C LEU A 108 -4.23 11.32 -8.15
N LYS A 109 -3.19 11.94 -7.59
CA LYS A 109 -1.95 12.11 -8.37
C LYS A 109 -0.85 11.14 -7.99
N LEU A 110 -1.00 10.31 -6.96
CA LEU A 110 0.01 9.31 -6.59
C LEU A 110 -0.65 7.94 -6.57
N ALA A 111 -0.09 6.98 -7.29
CA ALA A 111 -0.52 5.59 -7.25
C ALA A 111 0.71 4.69 -7.07
N LEU A 112 0.65 3.76 -6.13
CA LEU A 112 1.68 2.74 -5.92
C LEU A 112 1.05 1.37 -6.17
N ASP A 113 1.46 0.72 -7.26
CA ASP A 113 0.97 -0.60 -7.66
C ASP A 113 1.94 -1.70 -7.24
N TYR A 114 1.58 -2.38 -6.14
CA TYR A 114 2.36 -3.52 -5.62
C TYR A 114 2.19 -4.82 -6.43
N ILE A 115 1.19 -4.90 -7.32
CA ILE A 115 0.95 -6.08 -8.17
C ILE A 115 1.73 -5.92 -9.48
N SER A 116 1.70 -4.71 -10.06
CA SER A 116 2.43 -4.35 -11.28
C SER A 116 2.14 -5.25 -12.49
N LEU A 117 0.89 -5.71 -12.61
CA LEU A 117 0.39 -6.45 -13.76
C LEU A 117 -0.56 -5.57 -14.58
N GLU A 118 -0.88 -5.97 -15.81
CA GLU A 118 -1.76 -5.20 -16.70
C GLU A 118 -3.12 -4.86 -16.05
N ALA A 119 -3.69 -5.79 -15.30
CA ALA A 119 -4.97 -5.57 -14.62
C ALA A 119 -4.90 -4.50 -13.53
N SER A 120 -3.83 -4.48 -12.73
CA SER A 120 -3.63 -3.47 -11.68
C SER A 120 -3.23 -2.13 -12.28
N ALA A 121 -2.43 -2.10 -13.34
CA ALA A 121 -2.10 -0.89 -14.07
C ALA A 121 -3.34 -0.24 -14.70
N LYS A 122 -4.24 -1.02 -15.32
CA LYS A 122 -5.54 -0.52 -15.84
C LYS A 122 -6.41 0.06 -14.73
N PHE A 123 -6.39 -0.53 -13.54
CA PHE A 123 -7.11 0.00 -12.39
C PHE A 123 -6.50 1.34 -11.95
N CYS A 124 -5.18 1.41 -11.79
CA CYS A 124 -4.47 2.64 -11.45
C CYS A 124 -4.66 3.74 -12.51
N ASN A 125 -4.65 3.41 -13.80
CA ASN A 125 -4.92 4.32 -14.90
C ASN A 125 -6.34 4.93 -14.79
N LYS A 126 -7.35 4.15 -14.40
CA LYS A 126 -8.71 4.69 -14.18
C LYS A 126 -8.82 5.57 -12.92
N ALA A 127 -8.00 5.27 -11.91
CA ALA A 127 -8.08 5.93 -10.61
C ALA A 127 -7.25 7.23 -10.55
N ILE A 128 -6.12 7.29 -11.26
CA ILE A 128 -5.20 8.41 -11.24
C ILE A 128 -5.70 9.59 -12.08
N PHE A 129 -5.34 10.79 -11.68
CA PHE A 129 -5.75 12.04 -12.29
C PHE A 129 -5.06 12.22 -13.64
N SER A 130 -5.87 12.28 -14.69
CA SER A 130 -5.39 12.32 -16.06
C SER A 130 -4.67 13.59 -16.45
N GLU A 131 -4.66 14.65 -15.63
CA GLU A 131 -3.89 15.88 -15.90
C GLU A 131 -2.48 15.85 -15.28
N GLY A 132 -2.14 14.82 -14.50
CA GLY A 132 -0.77 14.50 -14.11
C GLY A 132 -0.61 13.87 -12.72
N GLY A 133 0.57 13.30 -12.47
CA GLY A 133 0.88 12.59 -11.23
C GLY A 133 2.11 11.68 -11.30
N GLU A 134 2.25 10.80 -10.32
CA GLU A 134 3.27 9.77 -10.19
C GLU A 134 2.58 8.41 -10.08
N TYR A 135 3.00 7.47 -10.92
CA TYR A 135 2.61 6.07 -10.84
C TYR A 135 3.87 5.26 -10.57
N SER A 136 3.96 4.64 -9.38
CA SER A 136 5.10 3.83 -8.96
C SER A 136 4.76 2.34 -8.98
N THR A 137 5.67 1.52 -9.48
CA THR A 137 5.49 0.07 -9.65
C THR A 137 6.69 -0.73 -9.15
N LEU A 138 6.50 -2.03 -8.97
CA LEU A 138 7.52 -3.03 -8.65
C LEU A 138 7.97 -3.86 -9.86
N LEU A 139 7.31 -3.72 -11.02
CA LEU A 139 7.71 -4.27 -12.33
C LEU A 139 7.67 -3.15 -13.38
N ASP A 140 8.37 -3.30 -14.50
CA ASP A 140 8.34 -2.31 -15.60
C ASP A 140 6.94 -2.29 -16.25
N MET A 141 6.10 -1.40 -15.74
CA MET A 141 4.70 -1.27 -16.10
C MET A 141 4.37 0.22 -16.16
N LYS A 142 3.57 0.61 -17.15
CA LYS A 142 3.22 2.01 -17.39
C LYS A 142 1.72 2.15 -17.54
N ILE A 143 1.22 3.33 -17.21
CA ILE A 143 -0.13 3.75 -17.54
C ILE A 143 -0.14 4.69 -18.75
N GLU A 144 -1.31 4.90 -19.33
CA GLU A 144 -1.47 5.53 -20.66
C GLU A 144 -1.32 7.06 -20.63
N TYR A 145 -1.47 7.69 -19.47
CA TYR A 145 -1.39 9.14 -19.33
C TYR A 145 0.04 9.67 -19.52
N THR A 146 0.24 10.45 -20.59
CA THR A 146 1.55 11.02 -20.99
C THR A 146 2.10 12.05 -20.00
N ASN A 147 1.23 12.63 -19.18
CA ASN A 147 1.51 13.60 -18.13
C ASN A 147 1.62 12.98 -16.73
N VAL A 148 1.52 11.65 -16.61
CA VAL A 148 1.89 10.92 -15.40
C VAL A 148 3.33 10.42 -15.54
N ASN A 149 4.15 10.73 -14.55
CA ASN A 149 5.48 10.16 -14.44
C ASN A 149 5.37 8.71 -13.98
N ASN A 150 5.92 7.79 -14.78
CA ASN A 150 5.92 6.37 -14.48
C ASN A 150 7.27 6.01 -13.84
N CYS A 151 7.22 5.57 -12.59
CA CYS A 151 8.35 5.27 -11.73
C CYS A 151 8.38 3.76 -11.46
N PHE A 152 9.58 3.18 -11.49
CA PHE A 152 9.81 1.79 -11.13
C PHE A 152 10.76 1.72 -9.93
N THR A 153 10.34 1.02 -8.88
CA THR A 153 11.09 0.84 -7.64
C THR A 153 11.69 -0.55 -7.59
N LEU A 154 13.00 -0.64 -7.41
CA LEU A 154 13.72 -1.92 -7.36
C LEU A 154 14.65 -2.00 -6.16
N ALA A 155 14.44 -2.98 -5.29
CA ALA A 155 15.17 -3.11 -4.02
C ALA A 155 16.69 -3.25 -4.18
N TYR A 156 17.21 -3.74 -5.33
CA TYR A 156 18.65 -3.92 -5.54
C TYR A 156 19.44 -2.60 -5.55
N THR A 157 18.79 -1.46 -5.81
CA THR A 157 19.46 -0.15 -5.72
C THR A 157 19.96 0.17 -4.31
N THR A 158 19.39 -0.48 -3.29
CA THR A 158 19.81 -0.33 -1.89
C THR A 158 21.22 -0.85 -1.61
N ALA A 159 21.81 -1.64 -2.52
CA ALA A 159 23.22 -2.02 -2.44
C ALA A 159 24.15 -0.80 -2.62
N GLY A 160 23.68 0.25 -3.32
CA GLY A 160 24.48 1.43 -3.67
C GLY A 160 25.48 1.19 -4.80
N GLU A 161 25.35 0.06 -5.51
CA GLU A 161 26.22 -0.34 -6.62
C GLU A 161 25.49 -0.22 -7.95
N ALA A 162 26.25 -0.10 -9.05
CA ALA A 162 25.68 -0.18 -10.38
C ALA A 162 25.42 -1.64 -10.76
N PHE A 163 24.31 -1.92 -11.44
CA PHE A 163 23.95 -3.26 -11.88
C PHE A 163 23.06 -3.22 -13.14
N ASN A 164 22.93 -4.36 -13.81
CA ASN A 164 21.99 -4.52 -14.93
C ASN A 164 20.80 -5.36 -14.47
N PHE A 165 19.59 -4.96 -14.87
CA PHE A 165 18.36 -5.71 -14.65
C PHE A 165 17.67 -5.94 -15.99
N GLY A 166 17.82 -7.15 -16.53
CA GLY A 166 17.51 -7.43 -17.93
C GLY A 166 18.34 -6.52 -18.85
N ASN A 167 17.67 -5.72 -19.67
CA ASN A 167 18.31 -4.78 -20.60
C ASN A 167 18.46 -3.36 -20.03
N ILE A 168 18.07 -3.13 -18.77
CA ILE A 168 18.13 -1.80 -18.14
C ILE A 168 19.39 -1.71 -17.27
N GLN A 169 20.18 -0.65 -17.48
CA GLN A 169 21.33 -0.33 -16.65
C GLN A 169 20.92 0.60 -15.51
N PHE A 170 21.23 0.20 -14.27
CA PHE A 170 21.09 1.02 -13.08
C PHE A 170 22.46 1.52 -12.63
N LEU A 171 22.58 2.84 -12.45
CA LEU A 171 23.76 3.45 -11.84
C LEU A 171 23.73 3.27 -10.32
N ALA A 172 24.90 3.38 -9.70
CA ALA A 172 25.03 3.39 -8.25
C ALA A 172 24.19 4.51 -7.62
N LYS A 173 23.32 4.15 -6.67
CA LYS A 173 22.46 5.09 -5.92
C LYS A 173 22.83 5.10 -4.45
N LEU A 174 23.77 5.97 -4.09
CA LEU A 174 24.22 6.10 -2.70
C LEU A 174 23.11 6.62 -1.77
N GLU A 175 22.13 7.35 -2.30
CA GLU A 175 20.95 7.79 -1.54
C GLU A 175 20.07 6.61 -1.09
N ASP A 176 19.85 5.64 -1.98
CA ASP A 176 19.06 4.43 -1.68
C ASP A 176 19.79 3.56 -0.65
N GLN A 177 21.12 3.46 -0.75
CA GLN A 177 21.94 2.78 0.25
C GLN A 177 21.90 3.49 1.61
N ALA A 178 21.95 4.83 1.64
CA ALA A 178 21.84 5.58 2.88
C ALA A 178 20.45 5.44 3.52
N HIS A 179 19.40 5.39 2.70
CA HIS A 179 18.04 5.14 3.16
C HIS A 179 17.88 3.72 3.71
N SER A 180 18.39 2.72 2.99
CA SER A 180 18.27 1.30 3.38
C SER A 180 18.93 1.02 4.73
N LYS A 181 20.08 1.62 5.03
CA LYS A 181 20.73 1.52 6.35
C LYS A 181 19.80 1.97 7.50
N LYS A 182 19.05 3.05 7.31
CA LYS A 182 18.07 3.52 8.31
C LYS A 182 16.86 2.59 8.39
N PHE A 183 16.38 2.12 7.24
CA PHE A 183 15.23 1.22 7.17
C PHE A 183 15.52 -0.16 7.81
N ILE A 184 16.71 -0.73 7.58
CA ILE A 184 17.14 -2.02 8.15
C ILE A 184 17.07 -1.98 9.67
N MET A 185 17.54 -0.90 10.30
CA MET A 185 17.46 -0.75 11.77
C MET A 185 16.01 -0.84 12.28
N ILE A 186 15.07 -0.23 11.55
CA ILE A 186 13.64 -0.30 11.91
C ILE A 186 13.10 -1.72 11.67
N ALA A 187 13.40 -2.32 10.52
CA ALA A 187 12.93 -3.65 10.16
C ALA A 187 13.46 -4.73 11.13
N GLU A 188 14.72 -4.65 11.53
CA GLU A 188 15.34 -5.56 12.51
C GLU A 188 14.66 -5.46 13.88
N SER A 189 14.39 -4.25 14.37
CA SER A 189 13.63 -4.05 15.61
C SER A 189 12.22 -4.65 15.49
N LEU A 190 11.50 -4.37 14.41
CA LEU A 190 10.15 -4.92 14.20
C LEU A 190 10.12 -6.45 14.11
N LEU A 191 11.12 -7.07 13.49
CA LEU A 191 11.23 -8.53 13.37
C LEU A 191 11.65 -9.18 14.68
N SER A 192 12.67 -8.65 15.36
CA SER A 192 13.18 -9.20 16.63
C SER A 192 12.16 -9.08 17.76
N GLU A 193 11.34 -8.02 17.76
CA GLU A 193 10.23 -7.84 18.69
C GLU A 193 8.97 -8.63 18.29
N GLY A 194 8.99 -9.34 17.16
CA GLY A 194 7.84 -10.12 16.67
C GLY A 194 6.64 -9.27 16.24
N LYS A 195 6.82 -7.96 16.02
CA LYS A 195 5.78 -7.02 15.58
C LYS A 195 5.41 -7.22 14.11
N VAL A 196 6.32 -7.77 13.31
CA VAL A 196 6.06 -8.21 11.94
C VAL A 196 6.12 -9.73 11.88
N LYS A 197 5.03 -10.35 11.42
CA LYS A 197 4.99 -11.80 11.16
C LYS A 197 5.42 -12.07 9.72
N VAL A 198 6.41 -12.93 9.55
CA VAL A 198 6.84 -13.42 8.24
C VAL A 198 5.80 -14.36 7.64
N HIS A 199 5.88 -14.58 6.33
CA HIS A 199 5.10 -15.62 5.66
C HIS A 199 5.42 -17.00 6.27
N PRO A 200 4.42 -17.90 6.40
CA PRO A 200 4.66 -19.27 6.86
C PRO A 200 5.76 -19.95 6.04
N PRO A 201 6.83 -20.49 6.67
CA PRO A 201 7.89 -21.15 5.94
C PRO A 201 7.51 -22.60 5.61
N MET A 202 7.68 -22.98 4.34
CA MET A 202 7.75 -24.39 3.91
C MET A 202 9.22 -24.77 3.84
N VAL A 203 9.64 -25.70 4.69
CA VAL A 203 11.06 -26.08 4.80
C VAL A 203 11.33 -27.36 4.00
N GLY A 204 12.05 -27.22 2.88
CA GLY A 204 12.48 -28.33 2.04
C GLY A 204 13.46 -29.26 2.74
N LYS A 205 13.49 -30.54 2.34
CA LYS A 205 14.23 -31.59 3.05
C LYS A 205 15.59 -31.92 2.43
N GLY A 206 15.73 -31.80 1.11
CA GLY A 206 16.92 -32.16 0.34
C GLY A 206 17.93 -31.04 0.10
N GLY A 207 17.84 -29.93 0.84
CA GLY A 207 18.77 -28.81 0.73
C GLY A 207 18.72 -28.17 -0.66
N LEU A 208 19.88 -27.93 -1.27
CA LEU A 208 19.97 -27.29 -2.59
C LEU A 208 19.42 -28.15 -3.74
N LYS A 209 19.26 -29.47 -3.58
CA LYS A 209 18.71 -30.34 -4.63
C LYS A 209 17.23 -29.99 -4.91
N ASP A 210 16.46 -29.81 -3.85
CA ASP A 210 15.03 -29.48 -3.93
C ASP A 210 14.80 -28.09 -4.53
N VAL A 211 15.75 -27.15 -4.36
CA VAL A 211 15.63 -25.78 -4.88
C VAL A 211 15.37 -25.77 -6.39
N ILE A 212 15.98 -26.69 -7.16
CA ILE A 212 15.84 -26.72 -8.62
C ILE A 212 14.40 -27.09 -9.02
N GLU A 213 13.86 -28.15 -8.44
CA GLU A 213 12.48 -28.60 -8.71
C GLU A 213 11.47 -27.54 -8.26
N GLU A 214 11.71 -26.94 -7.11
CA GLU A 214 10.81 -25.99 -6.49
C GLU A 214 10.81 -24.62 -7.19
N LEU A 215 11.94 -24.24 -7.81
CA LEU A 215 11.98 -23.12 -8.74
C LEU A 215 11.09 -23.36 -9.96
N GLN A 216 11.00 -24.60 -10.45
CA GLN A 216 10.08 -24.95 -11.53
C GLN A 216 8.62 -24.87 -11.08
N LEU A 217 8.31 -25.36 -9.87
CA LEU A 217 6.96 -25.23 -9.29
C LEU A 217 6.56 -23.76 -9.08
N LEU A 218 7.47 -22.91 -8.62
CA LEU A 218 7.25 -21.46 -8.54
C LEU A 218 6.96 -20.85 -9.90
N LYS A 219 7.72 -21.23 -10.94
CA LYS A 219 7.51 -20.76 -12.32
C LYS A 219 6.15 -21.20 -12.89
N GLU A 220 5.63 -22.32 -12.43
CA GLU A 220 4.33 -22.88 -12.83
C GLU A 220 3.17 -22.41 -11.92
N ASP A 221 3.40 -21.42 -11.05
CA ASP A 221 2.41 -20.88 -10.09
C ASP A 221 1.82 -21.94 -9.13
N LYS A 222 2.57 -23.02 -8.85
CA LYS A 222 2.13 -24.13 -7.99
C LYS A 222 2.40 -23.93 -6.51
N VAL A 223 3.10 -22.86 -6.14
CA VAL A 223 3.43 -22.52 -4.75
C VAL A 223 2.62 -21.30 -4.33
N SER A 224 1.86 -21.41 -3.24
CA SER A 224 1.03 -20.29 -2.77
C SER A 224 1.05 -20.18 -1.24
N LYS A 225 0.98 -18.94 -0.73
CA LYS A 225 0.83 -18.58 0.70
C LYS A 225 1.97 -19.01 1.64
N GLU A 226 3.00 -19.66 1.14
CA GLU A 226 4.16 -20.09 1.91
C GLU A 226 5.46 -19.55 1.32
N LYS A 227 6.47 -19.36 2.18
CA LYS A 227 7.83 -19.04 1.76
C LYS A 227 8.64 -20.33 1.72
N LEU A 228 9.17 -20.68 0.55
CA LEU A 228 10.09 -21.80 0.42
C LEU A 228 11.43 -21.48 1.10
N VAL A 229 11.89 -22.38 1.98
CA VAL A 229 13.12 -22.24 2.76
C VAL A 229 13.89 -23.55 2.71
N TYR A 230 15.19 -23.49 2.40
CA TYR A 230 16.03 -24.68 2.29
C TYR A 230 17.26 -24.53 3.18
N ASN A 231 17.57 -25.59 3.91
CA ASN A 231 18.80 -25.66 4.71
C ASN A 231 19.93 -26.22 3.84
N ILE A 232 20.90 -25.38 3.50
CA ILE A 232 22.04 -25.75 2.65
C ILE A 232 22.83 -26.94 3.23
N ALA A 233 22.94 -27.05 4.56
CA ALA A 233 23.66 -28.14 5.21
C ALA A 233 22.99 -29.52 5.03
N LYS A 234 21.73 -29.58 4.58
CA LYS A 234 21.04 -30.84 4.23
C LYS A 234 21.30 -31.28 2.80
N THR A 235 22.11 -30.54 2.04
CA THR A 235 22.52 -30.94 0.70
C THR A 235 23.48 -32.12 0.83
N LEU A 236 22.99 -33.33 0.53
CA LEU A 236 23.84 -34.52 0.52
C LEU A 236 24.96 -34.36 -0.50
N ASN A 237 26.21 -34.51 -0.06
CA ASN A 237 27.37 -34.59 -0.93
C ASN A 237 27.12 -35.67 -2.00
N ILE A 238 27.30 -35.29 -3.26
CA ILE A 238 27.22 -36.18 -4.42
C ILE A 238 28.56 -36.87 -4.57
#